data_AF-A0AAC9T208-F1
#
_entry.id   AF-A0AAC9T208-F1
#
_cell.length_a   1.000
_cell.length_b   1.000
_cell.length_c   1.000
_cell.angle_alpha   90.00
_cell.angle_beta   90.00
_cell.angle_gamma   90.00
#
_symmetry.space_group_name_H-M   'P 1'
#
loop_
_entity.id
_entity.type
_entity.pdbx_description
1 polymer ?
#
loop_
_entity_poly.entity_id
_entity_poly.type
_entity_poly.pdbx_seq_one_letter_code
_entity_poly.pdbx_strand_id
1 'polypeptide(L)'
;MTVSRHEIFQTSLMSALLDGVYEGEMTVRDLLGHGSFGIGTFNGLDGEMLIVDGKCYQLRADGGVTKPDLGAYTPYAVVTNFVPHIESRLPDNIVRAEASAFIDHMTASENYMYALRIDGDFEWIRMRTVVKQQKPYRPMVEATDEDAIVELHNVSGSLVGFRTPLYEQGIGVPGCHTHFITDDRTGGGHVLDFKLKSGSAALCLGTDLRLQLPLTDAFRDANLSPDDLARQLAKTEQHA
;
A
#
# COMPACT_ATOMS: atom_id res chain seq x y z
N MET A 1 17.57 -20.80 13.94
CA MET A 1 17.43 -19.33 14.06
C MET A 1 16.22 -19.06 14.93
N THR A 2 16.36 -18.24 15.98
CA THR A 2 15.22 -17.80 16.79
C THR A 2 14.36 -16.85 15.96
N VAL A 3 13.12 -17.24 15.66
CA VAL A 3 12.16 -16.38 14.98
C VAL A 3 11.82 -15.23 15.93
N SER A 4 12.24 -14.01 15.60
CA SER A 4 11.77 -12.82 16.31
C SER A 4 10.38 -12.48 15.82
N ARG A 5 9.48 -12.19 16.76
CA ARG A 5 8.18 -11.62 16.41
C ARG A 5 8.36 -10.22 15.80
N HIS A 6 7.49 -9.86 14.87
CA HIS A 6 7.50 -8.57 14.20
C HIS A 6 6.07 -8.06 14.00
N GLU A 7 5.81 -6.84 14.47
CA GLU A 7 4.50 -6.20 14.42
C GLU A 7 4.30 -5.44 13.11
N ILE A 8 3.17 -5.69 12.47
CA ILE A 8 2.57 -4.81 11.47
C ILE A 8 1.44 -4.06 12.15
N PHE A 9 1.50 -2.74 12.10
CA PHE A 9 0.47 -1.86 12.60
C PHE A 9 -0.44 -1.44 11.45
N GLN A 10 -1.75 -1.43 11.70
CA GLN A 10 -2.74 -0.92 10.77
C GLN A 10 -3.75 -0.04 11.49
N THR A 11 -4.06 1.11 10.90
CA THR A 11 -5.22 1.93 11.29
C THR A 11 -6.37 1.68 10.33
N SER A 12 -7.57 1.46 10.88
CA SER A 12 -8.78 1.10 10.15
C SER A 12 -8.68 -0.20 9.36
N LEU A 13 -9.69 -0.44 8.53
CA LEU A 13 -9.84 -1.61 7.68
C LEU A 13 -9.96 -1.18 6.23
N MET A 14 -9.51 -2.04 5.32
CA MET A 14 -9.75 -1.83 3.89
C MET A 14 -11.25 -1.83 3.57
N SER A 15 -12.07 -2.66 4.23
CA SER A 15 -13.52 -2.66 4.03
C SER A 15 -14.19 -1.35 4.46
N ALA A 16 -13.69 -0.69 5.51
CA ALA A 16 -14.18 0.63 5.91
C ALA A 16 -13.83 1.68 4.85
N LEU A 17 -12.61 1.62 4.31
CA LEU A 17 -12.20 2.51 3.23
C LEU A 17 -13.08 2.29 1.99
N LEU A 18 -13.34 1.04 1.60
CA LEU A 18 -14.23 0.71 0.47
C LEU A 18 -15.65 1.28 0.63
N ASP A 19 -16.19 1.26 1.84
CA ASP A 19 -17.54 1.78 2.15
C ASP A 19 -17.61 3.32 2.20
N GLY A 20 -16.48 4.03 2.00
CA GLY A 20 -16.44 5.48 1.96
C GLY A 20 -16.02 6.16 3.28
N VAL A 21 -15.48 5.40 4.24
CA VAL A 21 -14.93 5.96 5.49
C VAL A 21 -13.57 6.60 5.20
N TYR A 22 -13.58 7.82 4.64
CA TYR A 22 -12.37 8.55 4.25
C TYR A 22 -11.85 9.53 5.29
N GLU A 23 -12.42 9.57 6.49
CA GLU A 23 -11.89 10.38 7.59
C GLU A 23 -11.52 9.50 8.78
N GLY A 24 -10.23 9.46 9.11
CA GLY A 24 -9.69 8.86 10.32
C GLY A 24 -9.15 9.91 11.30
N GLU A 25 -8.69 9.42 12.44
CA GLU A 25 -8.13 10.20 13.55
C GLU A 25 -6.62 9.98 13.76
N MET A 26 -6.00 9.06 13.01
CA MET A 26 -4.56 8.80 13.07
C MET A 26 -3.79 9.91 12.33
N THR A 27 -2.90 10.61 13.03
CA THR A 27 -2.01 11.59 12.39
C THR A 27 -0.80 10.89 11.74
N VAL A 28 -0.21 11.50 10.72
CA VAL A 28 1.06 11.02 10.14
C VAL A 28 2.16 10.95 11.21
N ARG A 29 2.19 11.89 12.16
CA ARG A 29 3.12 11.89 13.28
C ARG A 29 3.01 10.63 14.13
N ASP A 30 1.80 10.30 14.55
CA ASP A 30 1.55 9.14 15.40
C ASP A 30 1.79 7.84 14.63
N LEU A 31 1.39 7.80 13.35
CA LEU A 31 1.63 6.66 12.45
C LEU A 31 3.13 6.35 12.31
N LEU A 32 3.97 7.37 12.16
CA LEU A 32 5.44 7.20 12.09
C LEU A 32 6.05 6.71 13.43
N GLY A 33 5.31 6.83 14.54
CA GLY A 33 5.66 6.19 15.81
C GLY A 33 5.47 4.67 15.81
N HIS A 34 4.66 4.13 14.89
CA HIS A 34 4.38 2.71 14.74
C HIS A 34 5.25 2.02 13.68
N GLY A 35 5.79 2.76 12.71
CA GLY A 35 6.64 2.17 11.68
C GLY A 35 7.34 3.20 10.79
N SER A 36 8.43 2.75 10.18
CA SER A 36 9.28 3.53 9.26
C SER A 36 9.13 3.12 7.79
N PHE A 37 8.19 2.21 7.52
CA PHE A 37 7.92 1.63 6.22
C PHE A 37 6.43 1.32 6.09
N GLY A 38 5.80 1.70 4.98
CA GLY A 38 4.41 1.34 4.75
C GLY A 38 3.70 2.13 3.66
N ILE A 39 2.39 1.92 3.58
CA ILE A 39 1.50 2.49 2.55
C ILE A 39 0.14 2.82 3.15
N GLY A 40 -0.66 3.61 2.44
CA GLY A 40 -2.01 3.99 2.85
C GLY A 40 -2.55 5.14 2.00
N THR A 41 -3.44 5.94 2.57
CA THR A 41 -3.96 7.17 1.93
C THR A 41 -4.13 8.28 2.97
N PHE A 42 -4.59 9.46 2.55
CA PHE A 42 -4.87 10.61 3.42
C PHE A 42 -6.37 10.88 3.52
N ASN A 43 -6.78 11.62 4.55
CA ASN A 43 -8.20 11.94 4.74
C ASN A 43 -8.81 12.55 3.47
N GLY A 44 -10.01 12.08 3.11
CA GLY A 44 -10.69 12.40 1.87
C GLY A 44 -10.14 11.68 0.63
N LEU A 45 -9.42 10.56 0.77
CA LEU A 45 -8.69 9.90 -0.33
C LEU A 45 -7.78 10.88 -1.09
N ASP A 46 -7.10 11.75 -0.36
CA ASP A 46 -6.26 12.81 -0.95
C ASP A 46 -4.90 12.25 -1.38
N GLY A 47 -4.89 11.43 -2.44
CA GLY A 47 -3.69 10.78 -2.95
C GLY A 47 -3.23 9.57 -2.13
N GLU A 48 -2.10 8.99 -2.56
CA GLU A 48 -1.53 7.80 -1.92
C GLU A 48 -0.45 8.17 -0.90
N MET A 49 -0.37 7.41 0.17
CA MET A 49 0.71 7.49 1.16
C MET A 49 1.77 6.44 0.87
N LEU A 50 3.04 6.84 0.88
CA LEU A 50 4.18 5.93 0.89
C LEU A 50 5.15 6.36 1.99
N ILE A 51 5.50 5.42 2.86
CA ILE A 51 6.49 5.61 3.91
C ILE A 51 7.69 4.73 3.56
N VAL A 52 8.83 5.36 3.32
CA VAL A 52 10.10 4.68 3.01
C VAL A 52 11.25 5.43 3.64
N ASP A 53 12.25 4.70 4.12
CA ASP A 53 13.42 5.25 4.81
C ASP A 53 13.04 6.20 5.96
N GLY A 54 11.96 5.87 6.68
CA GLY A 54 11.45 6.66 7.81
C GLY A 54 10.78 7.99 7.44
N LYS A 55 10.49 8.22 6.15
CA LYS A 55 9.85 9.45 5.67
C LYS A 55 8.53 9.15 5.00
N CYS A 56 7.51 9.94 5.33
CA CYS A 56 6.21 9.90 4.69
C CYS A 56 6.17 10.81 3.47
N TYR A 57 5.60 10.30 2.38
CA TYR A 57 5.38 10.96 1.11
C TYR A 57 3.90 10.85 0.72
N GLN A 58 3.40 11.87 0.06
CA GLN A 58 2.06 11.90 -0.53
C GLN A 58 2.21 11.93 -2.05
N LEU A 59 1.80 10.85 -2.69
CA LEU A 59 1.78 10.68 -4.14
C LEU A 59 0.48 11.31 -4.65
N ARG A 60 0.54 12.01 -5.78
CA ARG A 60 -0.54 12.86 -6.29
C ARG A 60 -1.07 12.33 -7.61
N ALA A 61 -2.32 12.68 -7.93
CA ALA A 61 -3.01 12.25 -9.16
C ALA A 61 -2.35 12.77 -10.46
N ASP A 62 -1.59 13.86 -10.36
CA ASP A 62 -0.76 14.38 -11.46
C ASP A 62 0.59 13.64 -11.61
N GLY A 63 0.82 12.58 -10.82
CA GLY A 63 2.05 11.80 -10.76
C GLY A 63 3.13 12.42 -9.87
N GLY A 64 2.91 13.62 -9.33
CA GLY A 64 3.86 14.31 -8.47
C GLY A 64 3.94 13.73 -7.06
N VAL A 65 4.99 14.13 -6.34
CA VAL A 65 5.22 13.73 -4.94
C VAL A 65 5.39 14.95 -4.05
N THR A 66 4.67 14.98 -2.93
CA THR A 66 4.80 16.00 -1.89
C THR A 66 5.15 15.38 -0.54
N LYS A 67 5.56 16.21 0.42
CA LYS A 67 5.67 15.81 1.82
C LYS A 67 4.42 16.29 2.56
N PRO A 68 3.65 15.40 3.19
CA PRO A 68 2.48 15.82 3.96
C PRO A 68 2.90 16.54 5.24
N ASP A 69 1.99 17.34 5.79
CA ASP A 69 2.13 17.85 7.17
C ASP A 69 2.06 16.68 8.16
N LEU A 70 2.85 16.72 9.23
CA LEU A 70 2.83 15.67 10.26
C LEU A 70 1.49 15.58 11.02
N GLY A 71 0.71 16.67 11.03
CA GLY A 71 -0.65 16.71 11.55
C GLY A 71 -1.72 16.34 10.53
N ALA A 72 -1.36 15.97 9.29
CA ALA A 72 -2.31 15.38 8.35
C ALA A 72 -2.82 14.05 8.89
N TYR A 73 -4.07 13.73 8.60
CA TYR A 73 -4.73 12.52 9.06
C TYR A 73 -4.81 11.46 7.96
N THR A 74 -4.86 10.19 8.37
CA THR A 74 -5.10 9.05 7.49
C THR A 74 -6.33 8.25 7.93
N PRO A 75 -7.19 7.84 6.97
CA PRO A 75 -8.30 6.94 7.24
C PRO A 75 -7.91 5.48 7.16
N TYR A 76 -6.77 5.15 6.53
CA TYR A 76 -6.24 3.81 6.36
C TYR A 76 -4.74 3.86 6.04
N ALA A 77 -3.96 3.13 6.82
CA ALA A 77 -2.54 2.91 6.57
C ALA A 77 -2.06 1.63 7.23
N VAL A 78 -1.07 0.99 6.60
CA VAL A 78 -0.36 -0.20 7.10
C VAL A 78 1.11 0.16 7.19
N VAL A 79 1.72 -0.03 8.36
CA VAL A 79 3.13 0.31 8.61
C VAL A 79 3.83 -0.73 9.47
N THR A 80 5.15 -0.78 9.35
CA THR A 80 6.01 -1.59 10.20
C THR A 80 7.41 -0.98 10.31
N ASN A 81 8.23 -1.49 11.23
CA ASN A 81 9.65 -1.15 11.28
C ASN A 81 10.42 -2.12 10.37
N PHE A 82 10.67 -1.72 9.12
CA PHE A 82 11.23 -2.66 8.14
C PHE A 82 12.64 -3.13 8.48
N VAL A 83 12.75 -4.39 8.89
CA VAL A 83 14.02 -5.09 9.14
C VAL A 83 14.04 -6.35 8.27
N PRO A 84 14.59 -6.28 7.04
CA PRO A 84 14.54 -7.40 6.12
C PRO A 84 15.44 -8.54 6.61
N HIS A 85 14.96 -9.77 6.44
CA HIS A 85 15.70 -10.99 6.77
C HIS A 85 15.78 -11.97 5.59
N ILE A 86 15.04 -11.67 4.52
CA ILE A 86 15.00 -12.45 3.30
C ILE A 86 15.26 -11.47 2.16
N GLU A 87 16.39 -11.65 1.48
CA GLU A 87 16.82 -10.76 0.40
C GLU A 87 17.28 -11.59 -0.78
N SER A 88 16.94 -11.15 -1.98
CA SER A 88 17.39 -11.81 -3.21
C SER A 88 17.43 -10.83 -4.37
N ARG A 89 18.37 -11.06 -5.29
CA ARG A 89 18.37 -10.40 -6.60
C ARG A 89 17.25 -11.01 -7.44
N LEU A 90 16.42 -10.17 -8.05
CA LEU A 90 15.40 -10.62 -8.97
C LEU A 90 16.04 -10.98 -10.33
N PRO A 91 15.42 -11.89 -11.10
CA PRO A 91 15.79 -12.09 -12.50
C PRO A 91 15.62 -10.79 -13.30
N ASP A 92 16.45 -10.63 -14.33
CA ASP A 92 16.43 -9.42 -15.16
C ASP A 92 15.29 -9.48 -16.19
N ASN A 93 14.78 -8.32 -16.57
CA ASN A 93 13.76 -8.13 -17.61
C ASN A 93 12.45 -8.90 -17.37
N ILE A 94 11.98 -8.90 -16.13
CA ILE A 94 10.75 -9.60 -15.72
C ILE A 94 9.54 -8.66 -15.62
N VAL A 95 8.36 -9.18 -15.90
CA VAL A 95 7.09 -8.48 -15.65
C VAL A 95 6.59 -8.69 -14.21
N ARG A 96 5.60 -7.90 -13.79
CA ARG A 96 4.99 -8.01 -12.44
C ARG A 96 4.60 -9.44 -12.06
N ALA A 97 3.99 -10.21 -12.97
CA ALA A 97 3.57 -11.58 -12.70
C ALA A 97 4.75 -12.52 -12.36
N GLU A 98 5.87 -12.37 -13.08
CA GLU A 98 7.08 -13.16 -12.85
C GLU A 98 7.80 -12.72 -11.56
N ALA A 99 7.81 -11.42 -11.27
CA ALA A 99 8.32 -10.90 -10.00
C ALA A 99 7.50 -11.39 -8.82
N SER A 100 6.16 -11.38 -8.93
CA SER A 100 5.25 -11.93 -7.92
C SER A 100 5.52 -13.40 -7.68
N ALA A 101 5.59 -14.21 -8.75
CA ALA A 101 5.91 -15.63 -8.64
C ALA A 101 7.26 -15.84 -7.94
N PHE A 102 8.29 -15.08 -8.29
CA PHE A 102 9.59 -15.18 -7.64
C PHE A 102 9.50 -14.87 -6.13
N ILE A 103 8.77 -13.82 -5.77
CA ILE A 103 8.57 -13.42 -4.36
C ILE A 103 7.77 -14.48 -3.60
N ASP A 104 6.77 -15.13 -4.21
CA ASP A 104 6.03 -16.24 -3.60
C ASP A 104 7.00 -17.33 -3.11
N HIS A 105 7.99 -17.69 -3.95
CA HIS A 105 9.01 -18.69 -3.63
C HIS A 105 10.02 -18.22 -2.56
N MET A 106 10.12 -16.92 -2.30
CA MET A 106 10.94 -16.38 -1.20
C MET A 106 10.24 -16.48 0.16
N THR A 107 8.91 -16.64 0.19
CA THR A 107 8.14 -16.70 1.43
C THR A 107 8.12 -18.09 2.06
N ALA A 108 8.10 -18.15 3.39
CA ALA A 108 8.02 -19.41 4.11
C ALA A 108 6.59 -19.98 4.18
N SER A 109 5.58 -19.11 4.12
CA SER A 109 4.17 -19.49 4.14
C SER A 109 3.30 -18.31 3.69
N GLU A 110 2.24 -18.59 2.94
CA GLU A 110 1.23 -17.60 2.55
C GLU A 110 0.33 -17.13 3.71
N ASN A 111 0.46 -17.76 4.89
CA ASN A 111 -0.33 -17.45 6.07
C ASN A 111 0.28 -16.34 6.94
N TYR A 112 1.40 -15.76 6.53
CA TYR A 112 1.98 -14.60 7.19
C TYR A 112 1.89 -13.36 6.30
N MET A 113 1.84 -12.21 6.94
CA MET A 113 2.08 -10.95 6.25
C MET A 113 3.58 -10.78 5.98
N TYR A 114 3.91 -10.09 4.89
CA TYR A 114 5.28 -9.68 4.59
C TYR A 114 5.31 -8.22 4.16
N ALA A 115 6.11 -7.39 4.81
CA ALA A 115 6.49 -6.12 4.19
C ALA A 115 7.48 -6.41 3.07
N LEU A 116 7.26 -5.80 1.91
CA LEU A 116 7.98 -6.05 0.66
C LEU A 116 8.55 -4.75 0.12
N ARG A 117 9.87 -4.74 -0.08
CA ARG A 117 10.57 -3.69 -0.82
C ARG A 117 11.19 -4.27 -2.08
N ILE A 118 11.04 -3.58 -3.21
CA ILE A 118 11.81 -3.85 -4.43
C ILE A 118 12.50 -2.56 -4.84
N ASP A 119 13.82 -2.56 -4.89
CA ASP A 119 14.60 -1.47 -5.47
C ASP A 119 15.13 -1.90 -6.84
N GLY A 120 15.00 -1.05 -7.85
CA GLY A 120 15.52 -1.37 -9.18
C GLY A 120 15.21 -0.38 -10.28
N ASP A 121 15.57 -0.80 -11.48
CA ASP A 121 15.37 -0.06 -12.73
C ASP A 121 14.17 -0.63 -13.48
N PHE A 122 13.19 0.22 -13.77
CA PHE A 122 11.97 -0.15 -14.45
C PHE A 122 12.04 0.28 -15.92
N GLU A 123 11.75 -0.65 -16.83
CA GLU A 123 11.53 -0.31 -18.24
C GLU A 123 10.28 0.55 -18.36
N TRP A 124 9.23 0.13 -17.67
CA TRP A 124 8.03 0.93 -17.45
C TRP A 124 7.36 0.51 -16.15
N ILE A 125 6.61 1.44 -15.57
CA ILE A 125 5.75 1.21 -14.40
C ILE A 125 4.46 1.99 -14.57
N ARG A 126 3.34 1.28 -14.40
CA ARG A 126 1.98 1.83 -14.44
C ARG A 126 1.46 1.99 -13.03
N MET A 127 0.96 3.18 -12.78
CA MET A 127 0.44 3.56 -11.48
C MET A 127 -0.88 4.28 -11.64
N ARG A 128 -1.62 4.36 -10.53
CA ARG A 128 -2.71 5.31 -10.35
C ARG A 128 -2.50 6.05 -9.05
N THR A 129 -3.22 7.15 -8.86
CA THR A 129 -3.32 7.79 -7.56
C THR A 129 -4.73 8.32 -7.41
N VAL A 130 -5.37 8.02 -6.27
CA VAL A 130 -6.71 8.50 -5.97
C VAL A 130 -6.78 10.03 -5.92
N VAL A 131 -7.88 10.59 -6.42
CA VAL A 131 -8.17 12.03 -6.33
C VAL A 131 -8.93 12.34 -5.04
N LYS A 132 -8.60 13.47 -4.41
CA LYS A 132 -9.32 13.96 -3.22
C LYS A 132 -10.83 14.05 -3.46
N GLN A 133 -11.57 13.37 -2.61
CA GLN A 133 -13.03 13.38 -2.58
C GLN A 133 -13.57 14.50 -1.68
N GLN A 134 -14.84 14.85 -1.91
CA GLN A 134 -15.60 15.77 -1.08
C GLN A 134 -16.83 15.07 -0.50
N LYS A 135 -17.33 15.56 0.63
CA LYS A 135 -18.56 15.04 1.24
C LYS A 135 -19.78 15.38 0.36
N PRO A 136 -20.81 14.50 0.31
CA PRO A 136 -20.85 13.17 0.90
C PRO A 136 -19.91 12.21 0.16
N TYR A 137 -19.15 11.41 0.93
CA TYR A 137 -18.21 10.45 0.34
C TYR A 137 -18.97 9.28 -0.31
N ARG A 138 -18.57 8.96 -1.53
CA ARG A 138 -19.07 7.80 -2.27
C ARG A 138 -18.22 6.56 -1.96
N PRO A 139 -18.74 5.34 -2.15
CA PRO A 139 -17.93 4.12 -2.08
C PRO A 139 -16.68 4.21 -2.96
N MET A 140 -15.59 3.58 -2.54
CA MET A 140 -14.28 3.75 -3.18
C MET A 140 -14.26 3.26 -4.61
N VAL A 141 -15.00 2.19 -4.89
CA VAL A 141 -15.22 1.70 -6.25
C VAL A 141 -15.68 2.80 -7.19
N GLU A 142 -16.61 3.66 -6.75
CA GLU A 142 -17.10 4.79 -7.55
C GLU A 142 -16.13 5.98 -7.56
N ALA A 143 -15.43 6.20 -6.44
CA ALA A 143 -14.46 7.29 -6.30
C ALA A 143 -13.24 7.11 -7.21
N THR A 144 -12.86 5.86 -7.51
CA THR A 144 -11.65 5.52 -8.28
C THR A 144 -11.91 5.18 -9.74
N ASP A 145 -13.16 5.21 -10.20
CA ASP A 145 -13.53 4.83 -11.58
C ASP A 145 -12.94 5.78 -12.64
N GLU A 146 -12.57 7.01 -12.25
CA GLU A 146 -12.00 8.04 -13.13
C GLU A 146 -10.51 8.30 -12.87
N ASP A 147 -9.86 7.50 -12.01
CA ASP A 147 -8.45 7.70 -11.70
C ASP A 147 -7.60 7.51 -12.97
N ALA A 148 -6.76 8.50 -13.25
CA ALA A 148 -5.87 8.44 -14.40
C ALA A 148 -4.73 7.44 -14.16
N ILE A 149 -4.46 6.59 -15.15
CA ILE A 149 -3.26 5.76 -15.17
C ILE A 149 -2.08 6.62 -15.64
N VAL A 150 -1.03 6.64 -14.84
CA VAL A 150 0.26 7.27 -15.14
C VAL A 150 1.27 6.19 -15.44
N GLU A 151 1.96 6.31 -16.58
CA GLU A 151 3.05 5.40 -16.97
C GLU A 151 4.37 6.17 -16.98
N LEU A 152 5.36 5.68 -16.22
CA LEU A 152 6.74 6.18 -16.28
C LEU A 152 7.59 5.15 -17.02
N HIS A 153 8.58 5.64 -17.78
CA HIS A 153 9.51 4.79 -18.53
C HIS A 153 10.95 5.03 -18.12
N ASN A 154 11.75 3.96 -18.16
CA ASN A 154 13.20 4.01 -17.91
C ASN A 154 13.56 4.75 -16.62
N VAL A 155 12.89 4.36 -15.53
CA VAL A 155 12.97 5.06 -14.25
C VAL A 155 13.50 4.13 -13.17
N SER A 156 14.30 4.68 -12.26
CA SER A 156 14.81 3.97 -11.07
C SER A 156 14.00 4.38 -9.85
N GLY A 157 13.72 3.43 -8.95
CA GLY A 157 12.98 3.73 -7.74
C GLY A 157 12.70 2.50 -6.87
N SER A 158 11.81 2.71 -5.90
CA SER A 158 11.46 1.72 -4.89
C SER A 158 9.96 1.41 -4.91
N LEU A 159 9.62 0.12 -5.00
CA LEU A 159 8.32 -0.42 -4.62
C LEU A 159 8.32 -0.68 -3.12
N VAL A 160 7.24 -0.28 -2.45
CA VAL A 160 7.04 -0.37 -1.01
C VAL A 160 5.63 -0.88 -0.78
N GLY A 161 5.46 -1.92 0.03
CA GLY A 161 4.13 -2.39 0.35
C GLY A 161 4.11 -3.68 1.14
N PHE A 162 2.98 -4.39 1.05
CA PHE A 162 2.73 -5.57 1.83
C PHE A 162 2.17 -6.70 0.97
N ARG A 163 2.56 -7.92 1.35
CA ARG A 163 1.88 -9.15 0.98
C ARG A 163 0.99 -9.55 2.16
N THR A 164 -0.31 -9.61 1.94
CA THR A 164 -1.31 -9.91 2.97
C THR A 164 -1.94 -11.29 2.71
N PRO A 165 -2.12 -12.14 3.73
CA PRO A 165 -2.80 -13.41 3.59
C PRO A 165 -4.23 -13.28 3.06
N LEU A 166 -4.68 -14.25 2.28
CA LEU A 166 -6.03 -14.23 1.69
C LEU A 166 -7.15 -14.24 2.74
N TYR A 167 -6.91 -14.82 3.92
CA TYR A 167 -7.89 -14.86 5.01
C TYR A 167 -8.09 -13.50 5.70
N GLU A 168 -7.22 -12.52 5.46
CA GLU A 168 -7.32 -11.15 6.01
C GLU A 168 -8.05 -10.19 5.06
N GLN A 169 -8.78 -10.75 4.08
CA GLN A 169 -9.62 -9.97 3.19
C GLN A 169 -10.58 -9.07 3.98
N GLY A 170 -10.63 -7.79 3.61
CA GLY A 170 -11.45 -6.78 4.28
C GLY A 170 -10.72 -6.10 5.45
N ILE A 171 -9.86 -6.82 6.17
CA ILE A 171 -8.93 -6.20 7.11
C ILE A 171 -7.90 -5.39 6.31
N GLY A 172 -7.17 -6.04 5.41
CA GLY A 172 -6.25 -5.39 4.47
C GLY A 172 -6.60 -5.70 3.02
N VAL A 173 -5.63 -5.47 2.13
CA VAL A 173 -5.70 -5.85 0.71
C VAL A 173 -5.01 -7.21 0.53
N PRO A 174 -5.73 -8.29 0.21
CA PRO A 174 -5.16 -9.63 0.06
C PRO A 174 -4.21 -9.69 -1.15
N GLY A 175 -3.15 -10.49 -1.03
CA GLY A 175 -2.09 -10.56 -2.04
C GLY A 175 -1.11 -9.40 -1.91
N CYS A 176 -0.52 -8.98 -3.03
CA CYS A 176 0.52 -7.95 -3.06
C CYS A 176 -0.08 -6.56 -3.35
N HIS A 177 0.08 -5.64 -2.39
CA HIS A 177 -0.33 -4.25 -2.48
C HIS A 177 0.90 -3.35 -2.32
N THR A 178 1.30 -2.65 -3.37
CA THR A 178 2.51 -1.82 -3.38
C THR A 178 2.27 -0.45 -3.97
N HIS A 179 2.97 0.54 -3.42
CA HIS A 179 3.14 1.87 -3.99
C HIS A 179 4.58 2.00 -4.51
N PHE A 180 4.79 2.96 -5.40
CA PHE A 180 6.10 3.25 -6.01
C PHE A 180 6.51 4.70 -5.78
N ILE A 181 7.82 4.92 -5.65
CA ILE A 181 8.43 6.25 -5.67
C ILE A 181 9.76 6.22 -6.42
N THR A 182 10.00 7.23 -7.26
CA THR A 182 11.26 7.39 -7.99
C THR A 182 12.43 7.73 -7.05
N ASP A 183 13.66 7.45 -7.47
CA ASP A 183 14.87 7.74 -6.68
C ASP A 183 15.04 9.21 -6.32
N ASP A 184 14.69 10.11 -7.23
CA ASP A 184 14.68 11.55 -7.01
C ASP A 184 13.47 12.06 -6.20
N ARG A 185 12.54 11.16 -5.86
CA ARG A 185 11.32 11.43 -5.09
C ARG A 185 10.42 12.48 -5.75
N THR A 186 10.36 12.48 -7.09
CA THR A 186 9.51 13.41 -7.86
C THR A 186 8.30 12.74 -8.49
N GLY A 187 8.33 11.42 -8.70
CA GLY A 187 7.24 10.64 -9.29
C GLY A 187 6.82 9.45 -8.41
N GLY A 188 5.54 9.08 -8.45
CA GLY A 188 5.04 7.90 -7.75
C GLY A 188 3.52 7.69 -7.83
N GLY A 189 3.06 6.56 -7.29
CA GLY A 189 1.64 6.21 -7.17
C GLY A 189 1.42 4.79 -6.66
N HIS A 190 0.15 4.37 -6.59
CA HIS A 190 -0.28 2.99 -6.36
C HIS A 190 -0.01 2.13 -7.59
N VAL A 191 0.60 0.96 -7.42
CA VAL A 191 1.18 0.19 -8.54
C VAL A 191 0.15 -0.75 -9.14
N LEU A 192 -0.06 -0.60 -10.45
CA LEU A 192 -0.94 -1.45 -11.24
C LEU A 192 -0.16 -2.52 -12.00
N ASP A 193 0.94 -2.15 -12.65
CA ASP A 193 1.76 -3.11 -13.39
C ASP A 193 3.17 -2.55 -13.61
N PHE A 194 4.13 -3.41 -13.92
CA PHE A 194 5.48 -2.99 -14.27
C PHE A 194 6.26 -4.03 -15.07
N LYS A 195 7.33 -3.55 -15.71
CA LYS A 195 8.43 -4.38 -16.20
C LYS A 195 9.74 -3.91 -15.61
N LEU A 196 10.37 -4.78 -14.83
CA LEU A 196 11.64 -4.54 -14.14
C LEU A 196 12.79 -4.99 -15.04
N LYS A 197 13.76 -4.11 -15.31
CA LYS A 197 15.00 -4.46 -16.00
C LYS A 197 15.95 -5.22 -15.09
N SER A 198 16.12 -4.73 -13.87
CA SER A 198 17.01 -5.31 -12.86
C SER A 198 16.66 -4.75 -11.49
N GLY A 199 16.82 -5.55 -10.44
CA GLY A 199 16.58 -5.10 -9.07
C GLY A 199 16.75 -6.19 -8.03
N SER A 200 16.47 -5.83 -6.79
CA SER A 200 16.48 -6.75 -5.65
C SER A 200 15.21 -6.61 -4.83
N ALA A 201 14.73 -7.74 -4.31
CA ALA A 201 13.61 -7.79 -3.38
C ALA A 201 14.11 -8.07 -1.96
N ALA A 202 13.51 -7.39 -0.99
CA ALA A 202 13.72 -7.57 0.43
C ALA A 202 12.37 -7.77 1.14
N LEU A 203 12.29 -8.79 1.99
CA LEU A 203 11.09 -9.13 2.76
C LEU A 203 11.35 -9.07 4.25
N CYS A 204 10.38 -8.51 4.98
CA CYS A 204 10.30 -8.55 6.42
C CYS A 204 9.03 -9.31 6.82
N LEU A 205 9.21 -10.45 7.51
CA LEU A 205 8.11 -11.31 7.98
C LEU A 205 7.33 -10.60 9.10
N GLY A 206 6.03 -10.40 8.91
CA GLY A 206 5.10 -9.97 9.97
C GLY A 206 4.43 -11.16 10.64
N THR A 207 4.53 -11.23 11.97
CA THR A 207 3.94 -12.32 12.78
C THR A 207 2.82 -11.84 13.70
N ASP A 208 2.69 -10.53 13.84
CA ASP A 208 1.73 -9.88 14.72
C ASP A 208 1.04 -8.79 13.91
N LEU A 209 -0.30 -8.75 13.96
CA LEU A 209 -1.10 -7.66 13.44
C LEU A 209 -1.68 -6.87 14.59
N ARG A 210 -1.27 -5.61 14.71
CA ARG A 210 -1.87 -4.65 15.63
C ARG A 210 -2.82 -3.74 14.85
N LEU A 211 -4.11 -4.02 15.00
CA LEU A 211 -5.17 -3.28 14.34
C LEU A 211 -5.77 -2.23 15.30
N GLN A 212 -5.78 -0.98 14.86
CA GLN A 212 -6.43 0.13 15.56
C GLN A 212 -7.69 0.55 14.81
N LEU A 213 -8.85 0.34 15.43
CA LEU A 213 -10.14 0.71 14.85
C LEU A 213 -10.45 2.20 15.13
N PRO A 214 -10.94 2.96 14.14
CA PRO A 214 -11.41 4.32 14.35
C PRO A 214 -12.61 4.36 15.32
N LEU A 215 -12.72 5.43 16.09
CA LEU A 215 -13.84 5.70 16.98
C LEU A 215 -14.86 6.68 16.36
N THR A 216 -14.78 6.90 15.05
CA THR A 216 -15.67 7.82 14.31
C THR A 216 -17.06 7.22 14.10
N ASP A 217 -18.08 8.09 14.01
CA ASP A 217 -19.45 7.64 13.71
C ASP A 217 -19.54 6.98 12.33
N ALA A 218 -18.81 7.51 11.34
CA ALA A 218 -18.75 6.91 10.01
C ALA A 218 -18.25 5.46 10.04
N PHE A 219 -17.23 5.14 10.86
CA PHE A 219 -16.76 3.77 11.02
C PHE A 219 -17.79 2.87 11.74
N ARG A 220 -18.48 3.43 12.75
CA ARG A 220 -19.53 2.72 13.51
C ARG A 220 -20.70 2.28 12.62
N ASP A 221 -21.07 3.13 11.67
CA ASP A 221 -22.24 2.95 10.82
C ASP A 221 -21.92 2.24 9.49
N ALA A 222 -20.63 2.00 9.20
CA ALA A 222 -20.17 1.41 7.95
C ALA A 222 -20.53 -0.08 7.81
N ASN A 223 -20.78 -0.51 6.57
CA ASN A 223 -20.94 -1.93 6.24
C ASN A 223 -19.58 -2.58 5.94
N LEU A 224 -18.98 -3.20 6.96
CA LEU A 224 -17.63 -3.75 6.88
C LEU A 224 -17.54 -5.18 6.30
N SER A 225 -18.68 -5.83 6.03
CA SER A 225 -18.77 -7.19 5.48
C SER A 225 -19.87 -7.32 4.41
N PRO A 226 -19.83 -6.51 3.34
CA PRO A 226 -20.79 -6.63 2.25
C PRO A 226 -20.58 -7.95 1.48
N ASP A 227 -21.67 -8.50 0.93
CA ASP A 227 -21.63 -9.78 0.19
C ASP A 227 -20.68 -9.73 -1.03
N ASP A 228 -20.44 -8.55 -1.60
CA ASP A 228 -19.59 -8.36 -2.77
C ASP A 228 -18.19 -7.79 -2.46
N LEU A 229 -17.73 -7.86 -1.20
CA LEU A 229 -16.44 -7.33 -0.74
C LEU A 229 -15.25 -7.75 -1.62
N ALA A 230 -15.19 -9.02 -2.04
CA ALA A 230 -14.12 -9.53 -2.91
C ALA A 230 -14.06 -8.81 -4.25
N ARG A 231 -15.24 -8.53 -4.84
CA ARG A 231 -15.37 -7.84 -6.11
C ARG A 231 -14.99 -6.37 -5.97
N GLN A 232 -15.40 -5.71 -4.89
CA GLN A 232 -15.03 -4.32 -4.62
C GLN A 232 -13.50 -4.17 -4.48
N LEU A 233 -12.85 -5.03 -3.69
CA LEU A 233 -11.39 -5.04 -3.53
C LEU A 233 -10.66 -5.23 -4.87
N ALA A 234 -11.04 -6.22 -5.66
CA ALA A 234 -10.40 -6.49 -6.95
C ALA A 234 -10.57 -5.31 -7.92
N LYS A 235 -11.77 -4.72 -7.97
CA LYS A 235 -12.04 -3.56 -8.83
C LYS A 235 -11.27 -2.35 -8.38
N THR A 236 -11.11 -2.10 -7.08
CA THR A 236 -10.41 -0.90 -6.62
C THR A 236 -8.90 -1.06 -6.66
N GLU A 237 -8.33 -2.13 -6.12
CA GLU A 237 -6.89 -2.22 -5.85
C GLU A 237 -6.07 -2.95 -6.93
N GLN A 238 -6.72 -3.77 -7.76
CA GLN A 238 -6.04 -4.70 -8.67
C GLN A 238 -6.28 -4.44 -10.15
N HIS A 239 -7.08 -3.43 -10.54
CA HIS A 239 -7.56 -3.12 -11.91
C HIS A 239 -6.87 -3.96 -12.99
N ALA A 240 -7.56 -5.06 -13.35
CA ALA A 240 -7.11 -6.11 -14.26
C ALA A 240 -6.93 -5.63 -15.71
#